data_AF-A0A523J5V2-F1
#
_entry.id   AF-A0A523J5V2-F1
#
_cell.length_a   1.000
_cell.length_b   1.000
_cell.length_c   1.000
_cell.angle_alpha   90.00
_cell.angle_beta   90.00
_cell.angle_gamma   90.00
#
_symmetry.space_group_name_H-M   'P 1'
#
loop_
_entity.id
_entity.type
_entity.pdbx_description
1 polymer ?
#
loop_
_entity_poly.entity_id
_entity_poly.type
_entity_poly.pdbx_seq_one_letter_code
_entity_poly.pdbx_strand_id
1 'polypeptide(L)'
;MSSLKEQLMKAGFKATEKVKVVKPRFDNRRKKKTHTHHEHRTFCENCKNILPDVEFYNHRVPEVTGKWICTDCADKNWVPDETRKTAQSEASRNRIFKRSYGRTIRITAKDSPR
;
A
#
# COMPACT_ATOMS: atom_id res chain seq x y z
N MET A 1 38.30 57.64 -28.41
CA MET A 1 38.47 56.32 -27.77
C MET A 1 37.19 55.52 -28.01
N SER A 2 37.14 54.67 -29.03
CA SER A 2 35.96 53.85 -29.31
C SER A 2 35.76 52.80 -28.21
N SER A 3 34.54 52.66 -27.71
CA SER A 3 34.22 51.70 -26.65
C SER A 3 34.40 50.27 -27.16
N LEU A 4 34.94 49.36 -26.34
CA LEU A 4 35.15 47.94 -26.66
C LEU A 4 33.90 47.28 -27.27
N LYS A 5 32.71 47.71 -26.82
CA LYS A 5 31.42 47.25 -27.31
C LYS A 5 31.19 47.57 -28.79
N GLU A 6 31.66 48.71 -29.28
CA GLU A 6 31.50 49.13 -30.68
C GLU A 6 32.42 48.33 -31.61
N GLN A 7 33.65 48.02 -31.16
CA GLN A 7 34.57 47.17 -31.92
C GLN A 7 34.02 45.74 -32.08
N LEU A 8 33.39 45.20 -31.03
CA LEU A 8 32.78 43.86 -31.06
C LEU A 8 31.56 43.79 -31.99
N MET A 9 30.73 44.84 -32.01
CA MET A 9 29.59 44.92 -32.94
C MET A 9 30.04 45.05 -34.41
N LYS A 10 31.11 45.81 -34.65
CA LYS A 10 31.70 45.99 -36.00
C LYS A 10 32.37 44.71 -36.53
N ALA A 11 32.84 43.84 -35.63
CA ALA A 11 33.37 42.52 -35.94
C ALA A 11 32.27 41.45 -36.20
N GLY A 12 30.98 41.84 -36.21
CA GLY A 12 29.87 40.97 -36.60
C GLY A 12 29.28 40.11 -35.49
N PHE A 13 29.67 40.33 -34.22
CA PHE A 13 29.06 39.64 -33.09
C PHE A 13 27.67 40.23 -32.79
N LYS A 14 26.62 39.47 -33.14
CA LYS A 14 25.23 39.80 -32.76
C LYS A 14 24.98 39.37 -31.32
N ALA A 15 24.41 40.25 -30.50
CA ALA A 15 23.96 39.90 -29.17
C ALA A 15 22.85 38.84 -29.26
N THR A 16 23.13 37.62 -28.81
CA THR A 16 22.14 36.55 -28.75
C THR A 16 21.16 36.82 -27.62
N GLU A 17 19.86 36.78 -27.91
CA GLU A 17 18.81 36.84 -26.90
C GLU A 17 18.99 35.70 -25.90
N LYS A 18 18.89 36.02 -24.61
CA LYS A 18 19.02 35.04 -23.53
C LYS A 18 17.80 34.12 -23.55
N VAL A 19 17.92 32.97 -24.21
CA VAL A 19 16.93 31.89 -24.09
C VAL A 19 16.91 31.42 -22.64
N LYS A 20 15.83 31.75 -21.92
CA LYS A 20 15.59 31.24 -20.56
C LYS A 20 15.25 29.76 -20.67
N VAL A 21 16.25 28.89 -20.57
CA VAL A 21 16.03 27.45 -20.42
C VAL A 21 15.40 27.22 -19.05
N VAL A 22 14.09 27.02 -19.02
CA VAL A 22 13.38 26.60 -17.81
C VAL A 22 13.77 25.14 -17.56
N LYS A 23 14.73 24.92 -16.66
CA LYS A 23 15.07 23.57 -16.18
C LYS A 23 13.84 23.01 -15.46
N PRO A 24 13.23 21.89 -15.91
CA PRO A 24 12.17 21.26 -15.15
C PRO A 24 12.75 20.81 -13.82
N ARG A 25 12.22 21.35 -12.71
CA ARG A 25 12.57 20.88 -11.37
C ARG A 25 11.99 19.47 -11.24
N PHE A 26 12.84 18.45 -11.32
CA PHE A 26 12.45 17.10 -10.95
C PHE A 26 12.04 17.13 -9.47
N ASP A 27 10.75 16.93 -9.22
CA ASP A 27 10.21 16.87 -7.87
C ASP A 27 10.68 15.56 -7.23
N ASN A 28 11.85 15.59 -6.60
CA ASN A 28 12.45 14.47 -5.87
C ASN A 28 11.75 14.19 -4.54
N ARG A 29 10.42 14.36 -4.46
CA ARG A 29 9.59 13.83 -3.37
C ARG A 29 9.49 12.31 -3.47
N ARG A 30 10.63 11.63 -3.30
CA ARG A 30 10.65 10.24 -2.85
C ARG A 30 10.03 10.24 -1.47
N LYS A 31 8.73 9.95 -1.39
CA LYS A 31 8.05 9.66 -0.12
C LYS A 31 8.87 8.58 0.56
N LYS A 32 9.57 8.93 1.65
CA LYS A 32 10.22 7.93 2.50
C LYS A 32 9.11 6.98 2.94
N LYS A 33 9.14 5.73 2.48
CA LYS A 33 8.26 4.69 3.00
C LYS A 33 8.65 4.51 4.46
N THR A 34 7.84 5.07 5.35
CA THR A 34 7.93 4.76 6.77
C THR A 34 7.70 3.27 6.89
N HIS A 35 8.72 2.51 7.29
CA HIS A 35 8.55 1.11 7.66
C HIS A 35 7.73 1.10 8.95
N THR A 36 6.41 0.95 8.80
CA THR A 36 5.50 0.66 9.91
C THR A 36 5.85 -0.72 10.43
N HIS A 37 6.37 -0.79 11.65
CA HIS A 37 6.54 -2.04 12.39
C HIS A 37 5.22 -2.80 12.39
N HIS A 38 5.28 -4.11 12.12
CA HIS A 38 4.15 -5.03 11.91
C HIS A 38 2.84 -4.67 12.66
N GLU A 39 1.96 -3.89 12.03
CA GLU A 39 0.59 -3.65 12.52
C GLU A 39 -0.29 -4.91 12.34
N HIS A 40 0.14 -5.85 11.52
CA HIS A 40 -0.65 -6.99 11.07
C HIS A 40 -0.22 -8.24 11.83
N ARG A 41 -1.20 -8.98 12.34
CA ARG A 41 -0.98 -10.24 13.07
C ARG A 41 -0.85 -11.35 12.05
N THR A 42 0.28 -12.06 12.06
CA THR A 42 0.59 -13.13 11.09
C THR A 42 0.47 -14.53 11.67
N PHE A 43 0.17 -14.68 12.96
CA PHE A 43 0.10 -15.99 13.60
C PHE A 43 -1.33 -16.55 13.58
N CYS A 44 -1.51 -17.73 12.99
CA CYS A 44 -2.78 -18.46 13.01
C CYS A 44 -2.89 -19.33 14.27
N GLU A 45 -3.92 -19.10 15.07
CA GLU A 45 -4.15 -19.81 16.33
C GLU A 45 -4.64 -21.26 16.12
N ASN A 46 -5.19 -21.58 14.93
CA ASN A 46 -5.68 -22.93 14.62
C ASN A 46 -4.55 -23.87 14.13
N CYS A 47 -3.83 -23.47 13.08
CA CYS A 47 -2.75 -24.30 12.53
C CYS A 47 -1.36 -24.02 13.13
N LYS A 48 -1.24 -23.01 14.00
CA LYS A 48 0.01 -22.59 14.68
C LYS A 48 1.14 -22.19 13.72
N ASN A 49 0.80 -21.81 12.50
CA ASN A 49 1.74 -21.33 11.49
C ASN A 49 1.73 -19.80 11.37
N ILE A 50 2.85 -19.26 10.89
CA ILE A 50 2.98 -17.84 10.55
C ILE A 50 2.63 -17.67 9.07
N LEU A 51 1.57 -16.95 8.79
CA LEU A 51 1.02 -16.74 7.46
C LEU A 51 0.62 -15.26 7.26
N PRO A 52 0.70 -14.74 6.03
CA PRO A 52 0.36 -13.34 5.75
C PRO A 52 -1.16 -13.09 5.65
N ASP A 53 -1.98 -14.13 5.58
CA ASP A 53 -3.42 -14.08 5.30
C ASP A 53 -4.29 -14.31 6.55
N VAL A 54 -3.76 -14.02 7.74
CA VAL A 54 -4.49 -14.19 8.99
C VAL A 54 -5.49 -13.04 9.20
N GLU A 55 -6.72 -13.39 9.55
CA GLU A 55 -7.79 -12.45 9.85
C GLU A 55 -8.45 -12.80 11.19
N PHE A 56 -9.09 -11.81 11.81
CA PHE A 56 -9.87 -12.02 13.01
C PHE A 56 -11.33 -12.33 12.66
N TYR A 57 -11.81 -13.47 13.15
CA TYR A 57 -13.19 -13.92 13.03
C TYR A 57 -13.82 -14.04 14.42
N ASN A 58 -14.89 -13.30 14.67
CA ASN A 58 -15.67 -13.45 15.90
C ASN A 58 -16.74 -14.54 15.72
N HIS A 59 -16.29 -15.77 15.44
CA HIS A 59 -17.17 -16.92 15.28
C HIS A 59 -17.49 -17.60 16.62
N ARG A 60 -18.48 -18.50 16.58
CA ARG A 60 -18.87 -19.36 17.72
C ARG A 60 -18.66 -20.84 17.44
N VAL A 61 -17.96 -21.19 16.37
CA VAL A 61 -17.63 -22.58 16.01
C VAL A 61 -16.81 -23.22 17.14
N PRO A 62 -17.27 -24.30 17.79
CA PRO A 62 -16.58 -24.89 18.95
C PRO A 62 -15.26 -25.57 18.61
N GLU A 63 -15.14 -26.10 17.40
CA GLU A 63 -13.94 -26.84 16.94
C GLU A 63 -12.72 -25.92 16.77
N VAL A 64 -12.96 -24.62 16.60
CA VAL A 64 -11.91 -23.61 16.43
C VAL A 64 -11.81 -22.80 17.70
N THR A 65 -10.74 -22.98 18.46
CA THR A 65 -10.52 -22.28 19.73
C THR A 65 -9.97 -20.87 19.55
N GLY A 66 -9.22 -20.66 18.47
CA GLY A 66 -8.62 -19.37 18.13
C GLY A 66 -9.55 -18.47 17.31
N LYS A 67 -9.47 -17.15 17.52
CA LYS A 67 -10.22 -16.17 16.71
C LYS A 67 -9.38 -15.59 15.57
N TRP A 68 -8.05 -15.64 15.71
CA TRP A 68 -7.12 -15.22 14.68
C TRP A 68 -6.70 -16.42 13.86
N ILE A 69 -7.30 -16.59 12.68
CA ILE A 69 -7.11 -17.77 11.84
C ILE A 69 -6.83 -17.36 10.39
N CYS A 70 -6.02 -18.15 9.69
CA CYS A 70 -5.80 -17.96 8.26
C CYS A 70 -7.05 -18.32 7.46
N THR A 71 -7.12 -17.85 6.22
CA THR A 71 -8.27 -18.07 5.35
C THR A 71 -8.54 -19.55 5.09
N ASP A 72 -7.50 -20.34 4.90
CA ASP A 72 -7.60 -21.80 4.73
C ASP A 72 -8.19 -22.50 5.96
N CYS A 73 -7.81 -22.07 7.17
CA CYS A 73 -8.37 -22.63 8.40
C CYS A 73 -9.83 -22.20 8.59
N ALA A 74 -10.17 -20.97 8.20
CA ALA A 74 -11.56 -20.53 8.21
C ALA A 74 -12.41 -21.35 7.21
N ASP A 75 -11.87 -21.67 6.04
CA ASP A 75 -12.54 -22.50 5.03
C ASP A 75 -12.69 -23.96 5.49
N LYS A 76 -11.65 -24.58 6.04
CA LYS A 76 -11.71 -25.97 6.50
C LYS A 76 -12.69 -26.20 7.64
N ASN A 77 -12.80 -25.24 8.55
CA ASN A 77 -13.70 -25.33 9.71
C ASN A 77 -15.04 -24.62 9.48
N TRP A 78 -15.38 -24.31 8.21
CA TRP A 78 -16.66 -23.72 7.81
C TRP A 78 -17.03 -22.45 8.59
N VAL A 79 -16.03 -21.66 8.97
CA VAL A 79 -16.23 -20.38 9.64
C VAL A 79 -16.79 -19.40 8.61
N PRO A 80 -17.96 -18.78 8.81
CA PRO A 80 -18.52 -17.83 7.84
C PRO A 80 -17.72 -16.52 7.78
N ASP A 81 -17.51 -15.97 6.58
CA ASP A 81 -16.80 -14.69 6.42
C ASP A 81 -17.55 -13.50 7.05
N GLU A 82 -18.87 -13.61 7.23
CA GLU A 82 -19.69 -12.59 7.91
C GLU A 82 -19.22 -12.32 9.34
N THR A 83 -18.53 -13.28 9.96
CA THR A 83 -17.99 -13.16 11.31
C THR A 83 -16.64 -12.43 11.34
N ARG A 84 -16.01 -12.21 10.17
CA ARG A 84 -14.74 -11.51 10.04
C ARG A 84 -14.89 -10.04 10.44
N LYS A 85 -13.92 -9.52 11.19
CA LYS A 85 -13.88 -8.10 11.58
C LYS A 85 -12.71 -7.32 10.98
N THR A 86 -11.69 -8.00 10.47
CA THR A 86 -10.49 -7.35 9.94
C THR A 86 -10.34 -7.53 8.44
N ALA A 87 -9.58 -6.62 7.83
CA ALA A 87 -9.09 -6.72 6.47
C ALA A 87 -7.56 -6.53 6.45
N GLN A 88 -6.82 -7.46 7.06
CA GLN A 88 -5.35 -7.40 7.14
C GLN A 88 -4.68 -7.95 5.89
N SER A 89 -5.19 -9.06 5.34
CA SER A 89 -4.59 -9.69 4.18
C SER A 89 -4.65 -8.77 2.96
N GLU A 90 -3.67 -8.90 2.07
CA GLU A 90 -3.60 -8.08 0.87
C GLU A 90 -4.85 -8.26 -0.01
N ALA A 91 -5.38 -9.48 -0.09
CA ALA A 91 -6.60 -9.78 -0.82
C ALA A 91 -7.82 -9.03 -0.23
N SER A 92 -7.94 -8.99 1.10
CA SER A 92 -8.96 -8.19 1.79
C SER A 92 -8.84 -6.70 1.49
N ARG A 93 -7.63 -6.15 1.60
CA ARG A 93 -7.35 -4.72 1.38
C ARG A 93 -7.62 -4.31 -0.07
N ASN A 94 -7.28 -5.18 -1.02
CA ASN A 94 -7.47 -4.96 -2.45
C ASN A 94 -8.88 -5.34 -2.95
N ARG A 95 -9.80 -5.72 -2.06
CA ARG A 95 -11.19 -6.10 -2.39
C ARG A 95 -11.31 -7.28 -3.37
N ILE A 96 -10.30 -8.13 -3.41
CA ILE A 96 -10.26 -9.36 -4.22
C ILE A 96 -10.28 -10.62 -3.32
N PHE A 97 -10.69 -10.46 -2.07
CA PHE A 97 -10.81 -11.54 -1.10
C PHE A 97 -11.79 -12.60 -1.59
N LYS A 98 -11.29 -13.83 -1.69
CA LYS A 98 -12.04 -15.01 -2.12
C LYS A 98 -11.92 -16.08 -1.06
N ARG A 99 -12.98 -16.87 -0.95
CA ARG A 99 -13.06 -18.02 -0.07
C ARG A 99 -13.66 -19.19 -0.80
N SER A 100 -13.27 -20.38 -0.38
CA SER A 100 -13.81 -21.64 -0.89
C SER A 100 -15.17 -21.94 -0.25
N TYR A 101 -15.37 -21.48 1.00
CA TYR A 101 -16.60 -21.67 1.75
C TYR A 101 -17.33 -20.35 2.03
N GLY A 102 -18.63 -20.35 1.77
CA GLY A 102 -19.55 -19.27 2.15
C GLY A 102 -19.44 -18.00 1.29
N ARG A 103 -20.27 -17.02 1.63
CA ARG A 103 -20.26 -15.69 0.99
C ARG A 103 -19.17 -14.84 1.59
N THR A 104 -18.43 -14.10 0.75
CA THR A 104 -17.45 -13.12 1.23
C THR A 104 -18.09 -11.75 1.48
N ILE A 105 -17.66 -11.09 2.55
CA ILE A 105 -18.04 -9.72 2.88
C ILE A 105 -16.93 -8.73 2.49
N ARG A 106 -17.33 -7.48 2.28
CA ARG A 106 -16.40 -6.38 1.98
C ARG A 106 -16.18 -5.58 3.25
N ILE A 107 -15.03 -5.75 3.87
CA ILE A 107 -14.60 -4.96 5.03
C ILE A 107 -13.63 -3.88 4.52
N THR A 108 -13.82 -2.62 4.92
CA THR A 108 -12.82 -1.59 4.63
C THR A 108 -11.84 -1.47 5.80
N ALA A 109 -10.62 -1.01 5.53
CA ALA A 109 -9.60 -0.82 6.58
C ALA A 109 -10.03 0.18 7.68
N LYS A 110 -11.04 1.03 7.40
CA LYS A 110 -11.61 1.95 8.40
C LYS A 110 -12.52 1.24 9.40
N ASP A 111 -13.14 0.15 8.97
CA ASP A 111 -14.12 -0.62 9.77
C ASP A 111 -13.43 -1.72 10.60
N SER A 112 -12.16 -1.99 10.32
CA SER A 112 -11.36 -2.95 11.08
C SER A 112 -11.04 -2.39 12.47
N PRO A 113 -11.29 -3.14 13.57
CA PRO A 113 -10.86 -2.73 14.89
C PRO A 113 -9.33 -2.60 14.89
N ARG A 114 -8.84 -1.43 15.35
CA ARG A 114 -7.41 -1.16 15.49
C ARG A 114 -6.81 -1.96 16.64
#